data_AF-A0AAX3KRL0-F1
#
_entry.id   AF-A0AAX3KRL0-F1
#
_cell.length_a   1.000
_cell.length_b   1.000
_cell.length_c   1.000
_cell.angle_alpha   90.00
_cell.angle_beta   90.00
_cell.angle_gamma   90.00
#
_symmetry.space_group_name_H-M   'P 1'
#
loop_
_entity.id
_entity.type
_entity.pdbx_description
1 polymer ?
#
loop_
_entity_poly.entity_id
_entity_poly.type
_entity_poly.pdbx_seq_one_letter_code
_entity_poly.pdbx_strand_id
1 'polypeptide(L)'
;MAKRSPNARCRRAKGFSMIEVLIAMVVICIGVLGMAALQGKTLRYTNEAGNRNAAAMLAADLIEMMRSNRGQLIGSDGKLATDSAYLKAAGNDFPTTRTSNCRNANGCTPSQLAEDQLAGWVQQVRHTLPIGDDDELLKNQYVICATQNPTAATPCSQTGSAILIQLAWLGKDACPSGQTCLSLDADHREYYRISFQP
;
A
#
# COMPACT_ATOMS: atom_id res chain seq x y z
N MET A 1 -71.73 54.56 -13.05
CA MET A 1 -70.69 53.76 -12.35
C MET A 1 -70.05 52.81 -13.36
N ALA A 2 -68.80 53.07 -13.77
CA ALA A 2 -68.09 52.27 -14.79
C ALA A 2 -67.16 51.25 -14.10
N LYS A 3 -67.40 49.95 -14.32
CA LYS A 3 -66.61 48.85 -13.76
C LYS A 3 -65.48 48.51 -14.73
N ARG A 4 -64.24 48.94 -14.44
CA ARG A 4 -63.04 48.58 -15.22
C ARG A 4 -62.64 47.13 -14.92
N SER A 5 -62.58 46.31 -15.96
CA SER A 5 -62.11 44.92 -15.88
C SER A 5 -60.57 44.86 -15.90
N PRO A 6 -59.91 44.00 -15.09
CA PRO A 6 -58.46 43.86 -15.11
C PRO A 6 -58.00 43.00 -16.30
N ASN A 7 -57.11 43.53 -17.13
CA ASN A 7 -56.46 42.81 -18.22
C ASN A 7 -55.47 41.77 -17.64
N ALA A 8 -55.91 40.52 -17.52
CA ALA A 8 -55.01 39.39 -17.28
C ALA A 8 -54.18 39.14 -18.54
N ARG A 9 -52.93 39.63 -18.55
CA ARG A 9 -51.97 39.32 -19.62
C ARG A 9 -51.62 37.84 -19.54
N CYS A 10 -52.14 37.06 -20.48
CA CYS A 10 -51.74 35.67 -20.69
C CYS A 10 -50.25 35.65 -21.11
N ARG A 11 -49.36 35.23 -20.20
CA ARG A 11 -47.94 35.01 -20.52
C ARG A 11 -47.89 33.90 -21.57
N ARG A 12 -47.48 34.21 -22.80
CA ARG A 12 -47.16 33.18 -23.80
C ARG A 12 -46.09 32.26 -23.20
N ALA A 13 -46.45 31.01 -22.92
CA ALA A 13 -45.50 29.97 -22.64
C ALA A 13 -44.64 29.78 -23.90
N LYS A 14 -43.38 30.19 -23.84
CA LYS A 14 -42.42 29.86 -24.89
C LYS A 14 -42.15 28.36 -24.79
N GLY A 15 -42.60 27.59 -25.77
CA GLY A 15 -42.23 26.17 -25.89
C GLY A 15 -40.74 26.02 -26.13
N PHE A 16 -40.16 24.91 -25.68
CA PHE A 16 -38.76 24.56 -25.92
C PHE A 16 -38.53 24.35 -27.42
N SER A 17 -37.44 24.91 -27.94
CA SER A 17 -37.02 24.64 -29.31
C SER A 17 -36.24 23.32 -29.37
N MET A 18 -36.35 22.56 -30.47
CA MET A 18 -35.60 21.30 -30.66
C MET A 18 -34.07 21.52 -30.55
N ILE A 19 -33.58 22.70 -30.91
CA ILE A 19 -32.16 23.07 -30.77
C ILE A 19 -31.72 23.17 -29.31
N GLU A 20 -32.60 23.56 -28.40
CA GLU A 20 -32.31 23.73 -26.98
C GLU A 20 -32.10 22.37 -26.31
N VAL A 21 -32.90 21.37 -26.68
CA VAL A 21 -32.75 19.99 -26.23
C VAL A 21 -31.45 19.37 -26.78
N LEU A 22 -31.14 19.60 -28.05
CA LEU A 22 -29.88 19.11 -28.66
C LEU A 22 -28.65 19.68 -27.95
N ILE A 23 -28.63 20.99 -27.68
CA ILE A 23 -27.53 21.63 -26.94
C ILE A 23 -27.45 21.06 -25.51
N ALA A 24 -28.58 20.90 -24.82
CA ALA A 24 -28.61 20.32 -23.49
C ALA A 24 -28.02 18.90 -23.46
N MET A 25 -28.37 18.05 -24.44
CA MET A 25 -27.79 16.71 -24.56
C MET A 25 -26.28 16.74 -24.77
N VAL A 26 -25.77 17.62 -25.63
CA VAL A 26 -24.31 17.75 -25.85
C VAL A 26 -23.59 18.15 -24.57
N VAL A 27 -24.11 19.14 -23.84
CA VAL A 27 -23.53 19.60 -22.57
C VAL A 27 -23.52 18.48 -21.53
N ILE A 28 -24.62 17.72 -21.41
CA ILE A 28 -24.73 16.58 -20.51
C ILE A 28 -23.71 15.50 -20.88
N CYS A 29 -23.57 15.16 -22.16
CA CYS A 29 -22.59 14.17 -22.62
C CYS A 29 -21.16 14.55 -22.22
N ILE A 30 -20.77 15.82 -22.43
CA ILE A 30 -19.44 16.31 -22.01
C ILE A 30 -19.29 16.23 -20.48
N GLY A 31 -20.33 16.60 -19.73
CA GLY A 31 -20.32 16.52 -18.27
C GLY A 31 -20.14 15.09 -17.74
N VAL A 32 -20.85 14.12 -18.33
CA VAL A 32 -20.74 12.70 -17.95
C VAL A 32 -19.38 12.12 -18.30
N LEU A 33 -18.83 12.43 -19.48
CA LEU A 33 -17.47 12.01 -19.86
C LEU A 33 -16.41 12.59 -18.91
N GLY A 34 -16.56 13.86 -18.52
CA GLY A 34 -15.71 14.49 -17.51
C GLY A 34 -15.78 13.78 -16.16
N MET A 35 -16.99 13.43 -15.69
CA MET A 35 -17.17 12.71 -14.43
C MET A 35 -16.57 11.29 -14.48
N ALA A 36 -16.77 10.56 -15.58
CA ALA A 36 -16.22 9.22 -15.76
C ALA A 36 -14.68 9.21 -15.70
N ALA A 37 -14.04 10.20 -16.32
CA ALA A 37 -12.59 10.35 -16.25
C ALA A 37 -12.10 10.61 -14.82
N LEU A 38 -12.83 11.42 -14.04
CA LEU A 38 -12.50 11.68 -12.62
C LEU A 38 -12.73 10.46 -11.74
N GLN A 39 -13.80 9.69 -11.96
CA GLN A 39 -14.06 8.45 -11.22
C GLN A 39 -12.94 7.43 -11.43
N GLY A 40 -12.45 7.28 -12.68
CA GLY A 40 -11.31 6.41 -12.98
C GLY A 40 -10.04 6.81 -12.21
N LYS A 41 -9.71 8.11 -12.17
CA LYS A 41 -8.57 8.62 -11.39
C LYS A 41 -8.76 8.40 -9.88
N THR A 42 -9.95 8.65 -9.37
CA THR A 42 -10.28 8.48 -7.95
C THR A 42 -10.07 7.03 -7.51
N LEU A 43 -10.57 6.07 -8.30
CA LEU A 43 -10.39 4.65 -7.99
C LEU A 43 -8.91 4.25 -7.90
N ARG A 44 -8.05 4.80 -8.76
CA ARG A 44 -6.60 4.56 -8.70
C ARG A 44 -6.00 5.07 -7.40
N TYR A 45 -6.30 6.32 -7.03
CA TYR A 45 -5.80 6.90 -5.79
C TYR A 45 -6.31 6.15 -4.55
N THR A 46 -7.56 5.67 -4.56
CA THR A 46 -8.08 4.85 -3.47
C THR A 46 -7.34 3.52 -3.36
N ASN A 47 -7.01 2.85 -4.46
CA ASN A 47 -6.24 1.60 -4.43
C ASN A 47 -4.80 1.83 -3.94
N GLU A 48 -4.12 2.88 -4.43
CA GLU A 48 -2.76 3.21 -3.99
C GLU A 48 -2.71 3.54 -2.49
N ALA A 49 -3.64 4.38 -2.02
CA ALA A 49 -3.78 4.68 -0.60
C ALA A 49 -4.09 3.42 0.22
N GLY A 50 -4.91 2.51 -0.32
CA GLY A 50 -5.20 1.21 0.28
C GLY A 50 -3.95 0.36 0.48
N ASN A 51 -3.10 0.22 -0.56
CA ASN A 51 -1.85 -0.53 -0.47
C ASN A 51 -0.86 0.10 0.53
N ARG A 52 -0.72 1.43 0.52
CA ARG A 52 0.13 2.14 1.50
C ARG A 52 -0.33 1.93 2.94
N ASN A 53 -1.65 1.97 3.17
CA ASN A 53 -2.23 1.71 4.49
C ASN A 53 -1.99 0.25 4.91
N ALA A 54 -2.20 -0.71 4.00
CA ALA A 54 -1.93 -2.12 4.26
C ALA A 54 -0.45 -2.37 4.59
N ALA A 55 0.48 -1.77 3.86
CA ALA A 55 1.90 -1.85 4.14
C ALA A 55 2.25 -1.26 5.52
N ALA A 56 1.66 -0.11 5.88
CA ALA A 56 1.85 0.48 7.20
C ALA A 56 1.35 -0.44 8.33
N MET A 57 0.19 -1.08 8.15
CA MET A 57 -0.35 -2.06 9.11
C MET A 57 0.57 -3.28 9.24
N LEU A 58 0.99 -3.87 8.11
CA LEU A 58 1.91 -5.02 8.09
C LEU A 58 3.25 -4.69 8.76
N ALA A 59 3.78 -3.48 8.56
CA ALA A 59 4.99 -3.05 9.23
C ALA A 59 4.77 -2.87 10.74
N ALA A 60 3.64 -2.29 11.15
CA ALA A 60 3.29 -2.15 12.57
C ALA A 60 3.16 -3.51 13.27
N ASP A 61 2.48 -4.47 12.63
CA ASP A 61 2.35 -5.84 13.15
C ASP A 61 3.72 -6.49 13.34
N LEU A 62 4.63 -6.31 12.38
CA LEU A 62 6.00 -6.82 12.47
C LEU A 62 6.80 -6.14 13.59
N ILE A 63 6.61 -4.84 13.81
CA ILE A 63 7.23 -4.12 14.93
C ILE A 63 6.74 -4.68 16.27
N GLU A 64 5.43 -4.94 16.41
CA GLU A 64 4.87 -5.50 17.64
C GLU A 64 5.37 -6.94 17.89
N MET A 65 5.45 -7.76 16.83
CA MET A 65 6.07 -9.09 16.92
C MET A 65 7.51 -9.00 17.42
N MET A 66 8.29 -8.09 16.85
CA MET A 66 9.67 -7.80 17.27
C MET A 66 9.76 -7.34 18.74
N ARG A 67 8.88 -6.42 19.18
CA ARG A 67 8.82 -5.94 20.57
C ARG A 67 8.48 -7.06 21.55
N SER A 68 7.58 -7.96 21.18
CA SER A 68 7.20 -9.12 22.00
C SER A 68 8.38 -10.08 22.24
N ASN A 69 9.35 -10.08 21.33
CA ASN A 69 10.53 -10.94 21.36
C ASN A 69 11.82 -10.11 21.42
N ARG A 70 11.86 -9.11 22.31
CA ARG A 70 12.96 -8.16 22.45
C ARG A 70 14.34 -8.81 22.64
N GLY A 71 14.40 -10.00 23.24
CA GLY A 71 15.65 -10.74 23.43
C GLY A 71 16.32 -11.20 22.13
N GLN A 72 15.59 -11.23 21.01
CA GLN A 72 16.18 -11.41 19.68
C GLN A 72 16.72 -10.12 19.10
N LEU A 73 16.36 -8.95 19.62
CA LEU A 73 16.77 -7.66 19.06
C LEU A 73 17.87 -7.00 19.86
N ILE A 74 17.92 -7.24 21.18
CA ILE A 74 18.91 -6.64 22.07
C ILE A 74 19.81 -7.74 22.63
N GLY A 75 21.11 -7.63 22.36
CA GLY A 75 22.13 -8.51 22.91
C GLY A 75 22.38 -8.25 24.40
N SER A 76 23.18 -9.11 25.03
CA SER A 76 23.54 -8.99 26.45
C SER A 76 24.33 -7.71 26.78
N ASP A 77 24.92 -7.07 25.78
CA ASP A 77 25.63 -5.79 25.88
C ASP A 77 24.70 -4.56 25.80
N GLY A 78 23.38 -4.79 25.70
CA GLY A 78 22.37 -3.74 25.60
C GLY A 78 22.29 -3.06 24.22
N LYS A 79 23.02 -3.59 23.22
CA LYS A 79 23.00 -3.07 21.85
C LYS A 79 22.12 -3.93 20.96
N LEU A 80 21.79 -3.40 19.78
CA LEU A 80 21.10 -4.17 18.75
C LEU A 80 21.91 -5.41 18.37
N ALA A 81 21.28 -6.58 18.43
CA ALA A 81 21.83 -7.84 17.96
C ALA A 81 21.98 -7.79 16.43
N THR A 82 23.19 -8.08 15.95
CA THR A 82 23.52 -8.06 14.52
C THR A 82 23.12 -9.35 13.79
N ASP A 83 22.84 -10.41 14.54
CA ASP A 83 22.53 -11.77 14.10
C ASP A 83 21.09 -12.19 14.47
N SER A 84 20.23 -11.21 14.73
CA SER A 84 18.82 -11.46 15.04
C SER A 84 18.09 -12.18 13.91
N ALA A 85 17.31 -13.20 14.27
CA ALA A 85 16.49 -13.96 13.32
C ALA A 85 15.38 -13.13 12.64
N TYR A 86 15.09 -11.91 13.13
CA TYR A 86 14.20 -10.98 12.44
C TYR A 86 14.87 -10.22 11.29
N LEU A 87 16.20 -10.16 11.26
CA LEU A 87 16.92 -9.38 10.26
C LEU A 87 16.97 -10.16 8.94
N LYS A 88 16.72 -9.41 7.87
CA LYS A 88 16.65 -9.92 6.51
C LYS A 88 17.26 -8.88 5.59
N ALA A 89 18.45 -9.17 5.06
CA ALA A 89 19.10 -8.32 4.07
C ALA A 89 18.46 -8.47 2.67
N ALA A 90 18.68 -7.50 1.80
CA ALA A 90 18.35 -7.64 0.38
C ALA A 90 19.13 -8.83 -0.22
N GLY A 91 18.47 -9.62 -1.06
CA GLY A 91 19.02 -10.83 -1.68
C GLY A 91 18.89 -12.10 -0.84
N ASN A 92 18.51 -12.00 0.44
CA ASN A 92 18.22 -13.17 1.28
C ASN A 92 16.74 -13.54 1.22
N ASP A 93 16.45 -14.83 1.40
CA ASP A 93 15.09 -15.34 1.45
C ASP A 93 14.52 -15.20 2.87
N PHE A 94 13.21 -14.98 2.97
CA PHE A 94 12.51 -15.10 4.25
C PHE A 94 12.36 -16.58 4.65
N PRO A 95 12.22 -16.88 5.94
CA PRO A 95 11.84 -18.22 6.37
C PRO A 95 10.49 -18.60 5.77
N THR A 96 10.42 -19.77 5.14
CA THR A 96 9.19 -20.30 4.52
C THR A 96 8.50 -21.36 5.37
N THR A 97 9.23 -21.93 6.33
CA THR A 97 8.74 -23.02 7.18
C THR A 97 8.28 -22.47 8.52
N ARG A 98 7.07 -22.83 8.91
CA ARG A 98 6.50 -22.49 10.21
C ARG A 98 6.84 -23.59 11.23
N THR A 99 7.27 -23.21 12.42
CA THR A 99 7.59 -24.13 13.51
C THR A 99 6.31 -24.46 14.29
N SER A 100 5.87 -25.72 14.24
CA SER A 100 4.62 -26.15 14.92
C SER A 100 4.71 -26.05 16.44
N ASN A 101 5.90 -26.28 17.02
CA ASN A 101 6.14 -26.21 18.46
C ASN A 101 5.93 -24.80 19.04
N CYS A 102 6.11 -23.75 18.24
CA CYS A 102 5.79 -22.38 18.66
C CYS A 102 4.30 -22.14 18.94
N ARG A 103 3.42 -23.09 18.57
CA ARG A 103 1.96 -22.98 18.64
C ARG A 103 1.31 -24.09 19.47
N ASN A 104 2.12 -24.85 20.22
CA ASN A 104 1.63 -25.91 21.10
C ASN A 104 2.30 -25.82 22.47
N ALA A 105 1.97 -26.75 23.37
CA ALA A 105 2.45 -26.75 24.75
C ALA A 105 3.97 -26.94 24.91
N ASN A 106 4.68 -27.41 23.87
CA ASN A 106 6.13 -27.62 23.93
C ASN A 106 6.90 -26.28 23.88
N GLY A 107 6.29 -25.23 23.31
CA GLY A 107 6.95 -23.94 23.09
C GLY A 107 8.11 -24.02 22.08
N CYS A 108 8.78 -22.89 21.84
CA CYS A 108 9.96 -22.85 20.99
C CYS A 108 10.96 -21.80 21.49
N THR A 109 12.18 -21.83 20.96
CA THR A 109 13.21 -20.85 21.34
C THR A 109 12.85 -19.46 20.79
N PRO A 110 13.39 -18.37 21.37
CA PRO A 110 13.20 -17.02 20.84
C PRO A 110 13.56 -16.86 19.35
N SER A 111 14.61 -17.56 18.88
CA SER A 111 14.99 -17.55 17.46
C SER A 111 13.98 -18.30 16.57
N GLN A 112 13.54 -19.49 17.00
CA GLN A 112 12.51 -20.25 16.30
C GLN A 112 11.17 -19.50 16.24
N LEU A 113 10.84 -18.77 17.30
CA LEU A 113 9.65 -17.92 17.33
C LEU A 113 9.74 -16.78 16.31
N ALA A 114 10.90 -16.15 16.18
CA ALA A 114 11.12 -15.09 15.19
C ALA A 114 10.98 -15.61 13.76
N GLU A 115 11.59 -16.76 13.46
CA GLU A 115 11.46 -17.40 12.15
C GLU A 115 10.02 -17.82 11.85
N ASP A 116 9.32 -18.42 12.82
CA ASP A 116 7.91 -18.79 12.69
C ASP A 116 7.05 -17.54 12.42
N GLN A 117 7.24 -16.47 13.19
CA GLN A 117 6.51 -15.22 13.02
C GLN A 117 6.76 -14.59 11.64
N LEU A 118 8.01 -14.48 11.20
CA LEU A 118 8.35 -13.99 9.87
C LEU A 118 7.72 -14.84 8.77
N ALA A 119 7.77 -16.17 8.89
CA ALA A 119 7.15 -17.07 7.93
C ALA A 119 5.63 -16.85 7.84
N GLY A 120 4.97 -16.59 8.98
CA GLY A 120 3.54 -16.31 9.03
C GLY A 120 3.21 -14.94 8.45
N TRP A 121 4.01 -13.94 8.79
CA TRP A 121 3.88 -12.57 8.32
C TRP A 121 4.06 -12.47 6.80
N VAL A 122 5.01 -13.20 6.21
CA VAL A 122 5.18 -13.24 4.74
C VAL A 122 3.96 -13.80 4.04
N GLN A 123 3.26 -14.79 4.61
CA GLN A 123 2.00 -15.27 4.04
C GLN A 123 0.92 -14.19 4.09
N GLN A 124 0.83 -13.44 5.19
CA GLN A 124 -0.07 -12.28 5.29
C GLN A 124 0.25 -11.23 4.23
N VAL A 125 1.53 -10.91 4.01
CA VAL A 125 2.00 -9.98 2.98
C VAL A 125 1.54 -10.42 1.59
N ARG A 126 1.74 -11.71 1.24
CA ARG A 126 1.31 -12.29 -0.05
C ARG A 126 -0.19 -12.17 -0.29
N HIS A 127 -1.00 -12.32 0.76
CA HIS A 127 -2.45 -12.20 0.64
C HIS A 127 -2.96 -10.75 0.60
N THR A 128 -2.15 -9.79 1.07
CA THR A 128 -2.59 -8.40 1.27
C THR A 128 -2.07 -7.46 0.20
N LEU A 129 -0.81 -7.61 -0.22
CA LEU A 129 -0.15 -6.69 -1.16
C LEU A 129 0.06 -7.34 -2.53
N PRO A 130 -0.05 -6.56 -3.62
CA PRO A 130 0.24 -7.04 -4.97
C PRO A 130 1.75 -7.12 -5.18
N ILE A 131 2.37 -8.25 -4.80
CA ILE A 131 3.83 -8.44 -4.88
C ILE A 131 4.28 -9.31 -6.05
N GLY A 132 3.34 -9.76 -6.89
CA GLY A 132 3.59 -10.76 -7.93
C GLY A 132 3.62 -12.19 -7.38
N ASP A 133 3.65 -13.16 -8.29
CA ASP A 133 3.69 -14.59 -7.94
C ASP A 133 5.12 -15.08 -7.67
N ASP A 134 6.12 -14.33 -8.15
CA ASP A 134 7.54 -14.62 -7.98
C ASP A 134 8.09 -13.94 -6.72
N ASP A 135 8.87 -14.67 -5.92
CA ASP A 135 9.44 -14.20 -4.64
C ASP A 135 10.50 -13.09 -4.79
N GLU A 136 10.69 -12.56 -6.00
CA GLU A 136 11.75 -11.62 -6.32
C GLU A 136 11.63 -10.31 -5.51
N LEU A 137 10.42 -9.75 -5.37
CA LEU A 137 10.22 -8.56 -4.55
C LEU A 137 10.53 -8.83 -3.08
N LEU A 138 10.05 -9.95 -2.54
CA LEU A 138 10.33 -10.35 -1.16
C LEU A 138 11.83 -10.57 -0.94
N LYS A 139 12.53 -11.16 -1.91
CA LYS A 139 13.97 -11.42 -1.82
C LYS A 139 14.79 -10.15 -1.94
N ASN A 140 14.49 -9.28 -2.90
CA ASN A 140 15.38 -8.17 -3.24
C ASN A 140 14.98 -6.84 -2.58
N GLN A 141 13.69 -6.59 -2.39
CA GLN A 141 13.17 -5.28 -2.02
C GLN A 141 12.65 -5.19 -0.58
N TYR A 142 12.28 -6.31 0.03
CA TYR A 142 11.94 -6.33 1.45
C TYR A 142 13.21 -6.42 2.25
N VAL A 143 13.39 -5.50 3.20
CA VAL A 143 14.63 -5.41 3.98
C VAL A 143 14.30 -5.09 5.42
N ILE A 144 14.87 -5.88 6.34
CA ILE A 144 14.79 -5.67 7.79
C ILE A 144 16.22 -5.64 8.29
N CYS A 145 16.72 -4.48 8.69
CA CYS A 145 18.14 -4.31 9.01
C CYS A 145 18.37 -3.23 10.07
N ALA A 146 19.51 -3.31 10.75
CA ALA A 146 19.96 -2.23 11.61
C ALA A 146 20.41 -1.01 10.77
N THR A 147 20.04 0.19 11.23
CA THR A 147 20.32 1.45 10.54
C THR A 147 20.81 2.54 11.51
N GLN A 148 21.78 3.33 11.07
CA GLN A 148 22.15 4.62 11.68
C GLN A 148 21.44 5.80 11.02
N ASN A 149 21.09 5.65 9.74
CA ASN A 149 20.44 6.68 8.95
C ASN A 149 19.36 6.05 8.04
N PRO A 150 18.09 6.04 8.48
CA PRO A 150 17.00 5.41 7.72
C PRO A 150 16.70 6.12 6.40
N THR A 151 17.18 7.34 6.21
CA THR A 151 16.97 8.14 4.98
C THR A 151 18.08 7.98 3.95
N ALA A 152 19.17 7.27 4.28
CA ALA A 152 20.26 7.05 3.34
C ALA A 152 19.84 6.19 2.13
N ALA A 153 20.55 6.33 1.00
CA ALA A 153 20.32 5.54 -0.20
C ALA A 153 20.50 4.03 0.06
N THR A 154 21.49 3.67 0.87
CA THR A 154 21.74 2.32 1.40
C THR A 154 21.58 2.35 2.92
N PRO A 155 20.34 2.21 3.43
CA PRO A 155 20.06 2.50 4.84
C PRO A 155 20.50 1.38 5.80
N CYS A 156 20.84 0.20 5.30
CA CYS A 156 21.37 -0.89 6.10
C CYS A 156 22.86 -0.70 6.34
N SER A 157 23.22 -0.35 7.57
CA SER A 157 24.61 -0.12 7.99
C SER A 157 25.15 -1.25 8.89
N GLN A 158 24.33 -2.25 9.22
CA GLN A 158 24.63 -3.33 10.19
C GLN A 158 25.13 -2.82 11.56
N THR A 159 24.88 -1.54 11.80
CA THR A 159 25.33 -0.74 12.92
C THR A 159 24.26 0.32 13.14
N GLY A 160 24.09 0.79 14.37
CA GLY A 160 23.02 1.72 14.75
C GLY A 160 22.15 1.17 15.87
N SER A 161 21.21 1.99 16.34
CA SER A 161 20.27 1.66 17.42
C SER A 161 18.83 1.48 16.93
N ALA A 162 18.57 1.73 15.65
CA ALA A 162 17.25 1.57 15.05
C ALA A 162 17.22 0.39 14.07
N ILE A 163 16.06 -0.26 13.98
CA ILE A 163 15.73 -1.25 12.96
C ILE A 163 14.89 -0.55 11.90
N LEU A 164 15.31 -0.69 10.65
CA LEU A 164 14.54 -0.30 9.47
C LEU A 164 13.75 -1.49 8.96
N ILE A 165 12.48 -1.26 8.63
CA ILE A 165 11.65 -2.17 7.85
C ILE A 165 11.30 -1.47 6.54
N GLN A 166 11.63 -2.11 5.43
CA GLN A 166 11.25 -1.71 4.08
C GLN A 166 10.33 -2.78 3.48
N LEU A 167 9.15 -2.34 3.03
CA LEU A 167 8.20 -3.14 2.28
C LEU A 167 8.08 -2.59 0.86
N ALA A 168 7.72 -3.44 -0.09
CA ALA A 168 7.53 -3.05 -1.49
C ALA A 168 6.31 -3.76 -2.11
N TRP A 169 5.65 -3.11 -3.07
CA TRP A 169 4.59 -3.71 -3.87
C TRP A 169 4.61 -3.15 -5.29
N LEU A 170 3.92 -3.84 -6.19
CA LEU A 170 3.75 -3.40 -7.57
C LEU A 170 2.66 -2.31 -7.62
N GLY A 171 3.02 -1.14 -8.15
CA GLY A 171 2.06 -0.10 -8.50
C GLY A 171 1.15 -0.57 -9.63
N LYS A 172 -0.09 -0.07 -9.66
CA LYS A 172 -1.05 -0.36 -10.74
C LYS A 172 -1.13 0.84 -11.67
N ASP A 173 -0.39 0.79 -12.78
CA ASP A 173 -0.55 1.77 -13.84
C ASP A 173 -1.65 1.38 -14.82
N ALA A 174 -2.45 2.37 -15.19
CA ALA A 174 -3.37 2.25 -16.32
C ALA A 174 -2.54 2.48 -17.58
N CYS A 175 -2.25 1.43 -18.32
CA CYS A 175 -1.69 1.59 -19.65
C CYS A 175 -2.68 2.41 -20.49
N PRO A 176 -2.21 3.46 -21.20
CA PRO A 176 -3.06 4.25 -22.07
C PRO A 176 -3.85 3.31 -22.99
N SER A 177 -5.16 3.53 -23.10
CA SER A 177 -6.03 2.70 -23.95
C SER A 177 -5.49 2.67 -25.38
N GLY A 178 -5.02 1.49 -25.83
CA GLY A 178 -4.42 1.27 -27.14
C GLY A 178 -2.92 0.94 -27.15
N GLN A 179 -2.25 0.92 -25.99
CA GLN A 179 -0.85 0.49 -25.88
C GLN A 179 -0.73 -0.74 -24.97
N THR A 180 -0.02 -1.77 -25.45
CA THR A 180 0.48 -2.85 -24.58
C THR A 180 1.56 -2.25 -23.68
N CYS A 181 1.41 -2.40 -22.37
CA CYS A 181 2.44 -2.01 -21.40
C CYS A 181 3.76 -2.64 -21.85
N LEU A 182 4.71 -1.82 -22.31
CA LEU A 182 6.05 -2.30 -22.60
C LEU A 182 6.68 -2.63 -21.25
N SER A 183 7.56 -3.63 -21.22
CA SER A 183 8.21 -4.16 -20.01
C SER A 183 9.03 -3.12 -19.20
N LEU A 184 9.08 -1.86 -19.64
CA LEU A 184 9.64 -0.73 -18.91
C LEU A 184 8.67 -0.13 -17.86
N ASP A 185 7.36 -0.39 -17.96
CA ASP A 185 6.35 0.08 -17.00
C ASP A 185 5.93 -1.00 -15.98
N ALA A 186 6.36 -2.25 -16.19
CA ALA A 186 6.11 -3.38 -15.29
C ALA A 186 6.90 -3.31 -13.97
N ASP A 187 7.72 -2.27 -13.79
CA ASP A 187 8.71 -2.18 -12.72
C ASP A 187 8.54 -0.96 -11.81
N HIS A 188 7.40 -0.26 -11.88
CA HIS A 188 7.08 0.81 -10.93
C HIS A 188 6.75 0.22 -9.56
N ARG A 189 7.81 0.01 -8.78
CA ARG A 189 7.75 -0.49 -7.41
C ARG A 189 7.54 0.67 -6.45
N GLU A 190 6.49 0.57 -5.66
CA GLU A 190 6.29 1.46 -4.53
C GLU A 190 6.93 0.87 -3.28
N TYR A 191 7.39 1.74 -2.38
CA TYR A 191 8.03 1.35 -1.13
C TYR A 191 7.38 2.04 0.05
N TYR A 192 7.32 1.32 1.16
CA TYR A 192 7.04 1.86 2.48
C TYR A 192 8.23 1.58 3.39
N ARG A 193 8.73 2.62 4.05
CA ARG A 193 9.85 2.52 5.00
C ARG A 193 9.43 3.07 6.36
N ILE A 194 9.75 2.34 7.41
CA ILE A 194 9.62 2.78 8.79
C ILE A 194 10.86 2.33 9.57
N SER A 195 11.31 3.16 10.51
CA SER A 195 12.37 2.78 11.45
C SER A 195 11.89 2.94 12.88
N PHE A 196 12.28 2.01 13.76
CA PHE A 196 11.98 2.07 15.18
C PHE A 196 13.18 1.64 16.02
N GLN A 197 13.19 2.03 17.29
CA GLN A 197 14.17 1.57 18.27
C GLN A 197 13.47 0.58 19.23
N PRO A 198 13.99 -0.65 19.41
CA PRO A 198 13.37 -1.67 20.24
C PRO A 198 13.50 -1.48 21.76
#